data_AF-A0A8J5HD33-F1
#
_entry.id   AF-A0A8J5HD33-F1
#
_cell.length_a   1.000
_cell.length_b   1.000
_cell.length_c   1.000
_cell.angle_alpha   90.00
_cell.angle_beta   90.00
_cell.angle_gamma   90.00
#
_symmetry.space_group_name_H-M   'P 1'
#
loop_
_entity.id
_entity.type
_entity.pdbx_description
1 polymer ?
#
loop_
_entity_poly.entity_id
_entity_poly.type
_entity_poly.pdbx_seq_one_letter_code
_entity_poly.pdbx_strand_id
1 'polypeptide(L)'
;MRAEGLEVNQVTMAVLLRACYGSEDKVAGCQLQAFANKAGLQSHELLQNSILSMFSRLACFEEVMKFVIIQNRSIASWNILLSSYSFIGDVSKVVKCYRKMRLEVTPSNETLTLPISAFAKCEHLPGGRESNTIWSIMMWGLIQNNTIWSIMMWGLIQNGEFLEAVNVFERMQKSVIKPCKDALRALVVAYTNLGALLLGRGVHNLM
;
A
#
# COMPACT_ATOMS: atom_id res chain seq x y z
N MET A 1 4.02 27.38 26.50
CA MET A 1 2.71 26.99 25.89
C MET A 1 1.54 27.08 26.88
N ARG A 2 1.27 26.09 27.74
CA ARG A 2 0.11 26.20 28.68
C ARG A 2 0.30 27.22 29.81
N ALA A 3 1.53 27.35 30.32
CA ALA A 3 1.87 28.36 31.31
C ALA A 3 1.81 29.81 30.76
N GLU A 4 1.72 29.96 29.44
CA GLU A 4 1.64 31.25 28.74
C GLU A 4 0.22 31.52 28.18
N GLY A 5 -0.78 30.69 28.51
CA GLY A 5 -2.17 30.88 28.07
C GLY A 5 -2.44 30.55 26.60
N LEU A 6 -1.48 29.95 25.88
CA LEU A 6 -1.68 29.55 24.48
C LEU A 6 -2.52 28.27 24.39
N GLU A 7 -3.70 28.38 23.78
CA GLU A 7 -4.55 27.23 23.49
C GLU A 7 -3.85 26.27 22.52
N VAL A 8 -3.77 25.00 22.94
CA VAL A 8 -3.16 23.96 22.13
C VAL A 8 -4.13 23.60 21.01
N ASN A 9 -3.83 24.08 19.80
CA ASN A 9 -4.60 23.78 18.60
C ASN A 9 -4.00 22.58 17.81
N GLN A 10 -4.73 22.17 16.78
CA GLN A 10 -4.37 21.05 15.89
C GLN A 10 -2.99 21.19 15.23
N VAL A 11 -2.57 22.42 14.89
CA VAL A 11 -1.24 22.68 14.31
C VAL A 11 -0.14 22.46 15.35
N THR A 12 -0.34 22.98 16.56
CA THR A 12 0.57 22.76 17.69
C THR A 12 0.75 21.27 17.97
N MET A 13 -0.35 20.52 18.01
CA MET A 13 -0.33 19.09 18.23
C MET A 13 0.44 18.33 17.14
N ALA A 14 0.29 18.71 15.87
CA ALA A 14 1.04 18.09 14.78
C ALA A 14 2.55 18.33 14.88
N VAL A 15 2.96 19.53 15.30
CA VAL A 15 4.38 19.84 15.55
C VAL A 15 4.92 18.99 16.70
N LEU A 16 4.18 18.88 17.80
CA LEU A 16 4.58 18.05 18.94
C LEU A 16 4.69 16.57 18.57
N LEU A 17 3.74 16.03 17.80
CA LEU A 17 3.81 14.65 17.30
C LEU A 17 5.03 14.40 16.41
N ARG A 18 5.43 15.40 15.60
CA ARG A 18 6.64 15.31 14.78
C ARG A 18 7.91 15.32 15.64
N ALA A 19 7.92 16.09 16.73
CA ALA A 19 9.01 16.05 17.71
C ALA A 19 9.10 14.68 18.41
N CYS A 20 7.97 14.10 18.81
CA CYS A 20 7.92 12.75 19.39
C CYS A 20 8.45 11.67 18.44
N TYR A 21 8.21 11.83 17.13
CA TYR A 21 8.85 10.97 16.13
C TYR A 21 10.37 11.13 16.13
N GLY A 22 10.87 12.37 16.12
CA GLY A 22 12.32 12.66 16.11
C GLY A 22 13.05 12.17 17.36
N SER A 23 12.36 12.05 18.50
CA SER A 23 12.89 11.51 19.75
C SER A 23 12.54 10.03 19.98
N GLU A 24 11.88 9.37 19.02
CA GLU A 24 11.35 8.00 19.14
C GLU A 24 10.47 7.74 20.38
N ASP A 25 9.85 8.79 20.92
CA ASP A 25 9.08 8.71 22.17
C ASP A 25 7.61 8.32 21.90
N LYS A 26 7.37 7.01 21.91
CA LYS A 26 6.04 6.43 21.80
C LYS A 26 5.10 6.88 22.92
N VAL A 27 5.59 7.01 24.15
CA VAL A 27 4.75 7.30 25.32
C VAL A 27 4.20 8.72 25.19
N ALA A 28 5.03 9.68 24.82
CA ALA A 28 4.61 11.04 24.52
C ALA A 28 3.59 11.08 23.37
N GLY A 29 3.79 10.28 22.31
CA GLY A 29 2.84 10.13 21.21
C GLY A 29 1.45 9.66 21.68
N CYS A 30 1.39 8.63 22.51
CA CYS A 30 0.13 8.12 23.09
C CYS A 30 -0.54 9.16 23.99
N GLN A 31 0.22 9.91 24.78
CA GLN A 31 -0.31 10.99 25.63
C GLN A 31 -0.90 12.12 24.77
N LEU A 32 -0.23 12.50 23.69
CA LEU A 32 -0.74 13.52 22.75
C LEU A 32 -2.00 13.05 22.03
N GLN A 33 -2.07 11.78 21.61
CA GLN A 33 -3.29 11.21 21.04
C GLN A 33 -4.45 11.21 22.05
N ALA A 34 -4.20 10.79 23.30
CA ALA A 34 -5.22 10.81 24.35
C ALA A 34 -5.70 12.23 24.65
N PHE A 35 -4.79 13.21 24.64
CA PHE A 35 -5.14 14.62 24.77
C PHE A 35 -5.99 15.11 23.59
N ALA A 36 -5.60 14.79 22.36
CA ALA A 36 -6.36 15.14 21.16
C ALA A 36 -7.80 14.63 21.21
N ASN A 37 -8.01 13.41 21.71
CA ASN A 37 -9.34 12.83 21.88
C ASN A 37 -10.15 13.59 22.94
N LYS A 38 -9.55 13.90 24.10
CA LYS A 38 -10.22 14.68 25.16
C LYS A 38 -10.56 16.10 24.75
N ALA A 39 -9.73 16.71 23.91
CA ALA A 39 -9.93 18.05 23.38
C ALA A 39 -10.90 18.10 22.17
N GLY A 40 -11.42 16.95 21.73
CA GLY A 40 -12.32 16.88 20.56
C GLY A 40 -11.64 17.16 19.22
N LEU A 41 -10.30 17.17 19.17
CA LEU A 41 -9.52 17.54 17.99
C LEU A 41 -9.32 16.37 17.00
N GLN A 42 -9.74 15.16 17.38
CA GLN A 42 -9.51 13.94 16.61
C GLN A 42 -10.19 13.94 15.23
N SER A 43 -11.24 14.73 15.02
CA SER A 43 -11.93 14.84 13.73
C SER A 43 -11.14 15.62 12.68
N HIS A 44 -10.12 16.38 13.09
CA HIS A 44 -9.33 17.18 12.19
C HIS A 44 -8.34 16.33 11.38
N GLU A 45 -8.47 16.37 10.06
CA GLU A 45 -7.67 15.60 9.10
C GLU A 45 -6.16 15.75 9.34
N LEU A 46 -5.69 17.00 9.55
CA LEU A 46 -4.27 17.28 9.79
C LEU A 46 -3.74 16.53 11.01
N LEU A 47 -4.53 16.49 12.09
CA LEU A 47 -4.15 15.83 13.32
C LEU A 47 -4.21 14.30 13.17
N GLN A 48 -5.25 13.78 12.52
CA GLN A 48 -5.35 12.35 12.20
C GLN A 48 -4.15 11.87 11.39
N ASN A 49 -3.79 12.58 10.33
CA ASN A 49 -2.66 12.25 9.46
C ASN A 49 -1.32 12.33 10.21
N SER A 50 -1.18 13.31 11.12
CA SER A 50 0.04 13.46 11.93
C SER A 50 0.21 12.31 12.92
N ILE A 51 -0.87 11.90 13.60
CA ILE A 51 -0.84 10.77 14.55
C ILE A 51 -0.57 9.46 13.81
N LEU A 52 -1.28 9.21 12.70
CA LEU A 52 -1.06 8.04 11.85
C LEU A 52 0.38 7.96 11.34
N SER A 53 0.92 9.06 10.85
CA SER A 53 2.27 9.13 10.31
C SER A 53 3.34 8.86 11.37
N MET A 54 3.16 9.38 12.59
CA MET A 54 4.05 9.14 13.72
C MET A 54 4.07 7.66 14.11
N PHE A 55 2.91 7.06 14.38
CA PHE A 55 2.84 5.65 14.77
C PHE A 55 3.26 4.69 13.66
N SER A 56 2.95 5.00 12.40
CA SER A 56 3.40 4.18 11.26
C SER A 56 4.92 4.17 11.14
N ARG A 57 5.60 5.29 11.41
CA ARG A 57 7.07 5.35 11.33
C ARG A 57 7.77 4.71 12.52
N LEU A 58 7.16 4.75 13.70
CA LEU A 58 7.64 4.03 14.90
C LEU A 58 7.26 2.54 14.90
N ALA A 59 6.81 1.99 13.77
CA ALA A 59 6.35 0.61 13.64
C ALA A 59 5.29 0.19 14.70
N CYS A 60 4.54 1.16 15.24
CA CYS A 60 3.52 0.96 16.26
C CYS A 60 2.18 0.59 15.60
N PHE A 61 2.17 -0.51 14.86
CA PHE A 61 1.06 -0.86 13.99
C PHE A 61 -0.25 -1.11 14.75
N GLU A 62 -0.20 -1.57 16.01
CA GLU A 62 -1.40 -1.69 16.85
C GLU A 62 -2.16 -0.37 17.00
N GLU A 63 -1.45 0.75 17.19
CA GLU A 63 -2.07 2.06 17.29
C GLU A 63 -2.60 2.53 15.93
N VAL A 64 -1.85 2.27 14.86
CA VAL A 64 -2.27 2.55 13.47
C VAL A 64 -3.56 1.78 13.13
N MET A 65 -3.68 0.52 13.56
CA MET A 65 -4.85 -0.32 13.28
C MET A 65 -6.14 0.21 13.92
N LYS A 66 -6.06 0.90 15.06
CA LYS A 66 -7.24 1.53 15.69
C LYS A 66 -7.85 2.63 14.80
N PHE A 67 -7.04 3.29 13.96
CA PHE A 67 -7.54 4.29 13.02
C PHE A 67 -8.39 3.70 11.89
N VAL A 68 -8.39 2.37 11.69
CA VAL A 68 -9.24 1.72 10.69
C VAL A 68 -10.74 1.91 10.99
N ILE A 69 -11.10 2.19 12.25
CA ILE A 69 -12.49 2.31 12.70
C ILE A 69 -13.00 3.76 12.59
N ILE A 70 -12.11 4.75 12.46
CA ILE A 70 -12.47 6.17 12.42
C ILE A 70 -13.22 6.51 11.12
N GLN A 71 -14.24 7.36 11.21
CA GLN A 71 -15.02 7.88 10.08
C GLN A 71 -14.39 9.16 9.49
N ASN A 72 -14.76 9.53 8.26
CA ASN A 72 -14.27 10.74 7.56
C ASN A 72 -12.76 10.80 7.35
N ARG A 73 -12.16 9.72 6.82
CA ARG A 73 -10.73 9.69 6.49
C ARG A 73 -10.46 10.29 5.11
N SER A 74 -9.36 11.04 5.02
CA SER A 74 -8.83 11.53 3.75
C SER A 74 -8.11 10.43 2.97
N ILE A 75 -7.86 10.66 1.66
CA ILE A 75 -6.95 9.82 0.85
C ILE A 75 -5.59 9.68 1.52
N ALA A 76 -5.06 10.75 2.12
CA ALA A 76 -3.77 10.72 2.79
C ALA A 76 -3.79 9.77 4.01
N SER A 77 -4.86 9.79 4.80
CA SER A 77 -5.04 8.88 5.94
C SER A 77 -5.05 7.41 5.46
N TRP A 78 -5.77 7.14 4.37
CA TRP A 78 -5.83 5.81 3.77
C TRP A 78 -4.50 5.35 3.19
N ASN A 79 -3.76 6.25 2.53
CA ASN A 79 -2.43 5.94 1.99
C ASN A 79 -1.44 5.60 3.11
N ILE A 80 -1.49 6.30 4.25
CA ILE A 80 -0.66 5.96 5.42
C ILE A 80 -1.01 4.56 5.94
N LEU A 81 -2.32 4.25 6.09
CA LEU A 81 -2.77 2.92 6.50
C LEU A 81 -2.31 1.82 5.53
N LEU A 82 -2.54 1.99 4.23
CA LEU A 82 -2.13 1.04 3.20
C LEU A 82 -0.61 0.86 3.15
N SER A 83 0.16 1.95 3.27
CA SER A 83 1.62 1.90 3.33
C SER A 83 2.10 1.15 4.56
N SER A 84 1.46 1.35 5.72
CA SER A 84 1.81 0.64 6.94
C SER A 84 1.57 -0.87 6.81
N TYR A 85 0.43 -1.29 6.24
CA TYR A 85 0.15 -2.70 6.00
C TYR A 85 1.04 -3.31 4.90
N SER A 86 1.35 -2.54 3.85
CA SER A 86 2.28 -2.94 2.79
C SER A 86 3.71 -3.13 3.33
N PHE A 87 4.12 -2.31 4.30
CA PHE A 87 5.41 -2.46 4.97
C PHE A 87 5.48 -3.74 5.83
N ILE A 88 4.40 -4.09 6.52
CA ILE A 88 4.30 -5.35 7.30
C ILE A 88 4.28 -6.59 6.37
N GLY A 89 3.87 -6.43 5.11
CA GLY A 89 3.71 -7.55 4.17
C GLY A 89 2.40 -8.33 4.34
N ASP A 90 1.43 -7.80 5.11
CA ASP A 90 0.13 -8.45 5.31
C ASP A 90 -0.84 -8.10 4.17
N VAL A 91 -0.72 -8.80 3.04
CA VAL A 91 -1.55 -8.55 1.84
C VAL A 91 -3.04 -8.69 2.12
N SER A 92 -3.45 -9.59 3.03
CA SER A 92 -4.86 -9.74 3.41
C SER A 92 -5.41 -8.44 4.00
N LYS A 93 -4.68 -7.81 4.92
CA LYS A 93 -5.05 -6.52 5.50
C LYS A 93 -4.99 -5.39 4.49
N VAL A 94 -3.97 -5.36 3.63
CA VAL A 94 -3.85 -4.35 2.56
C VAL A 94 -5.09 -4.39 1.65
N VAL A 95 -5.52 -5.58 1.23
CA VAL A 95 -6.68 -5.76 0.35
C VAL A 95 -7.99 -5.40 1.03
N LYS A 96 -8.17 -5.81 2.30
CA LYS A 96 -9.35 -5.41 3.09
C LYS A 96 -9.40 -3.90 3.30
N CYS A 97 -8.27 -3.28 3.61
CA CYS A 97 -8.14 -1.84 3.78
C CYS A 97 -8.47 -1.10 2.49
N TYR A 98 -7.91 -1.54 1.36
CA TYR A 98 -8.17 -0.95 0.05
C TYR A 98 -9.63 -1.08 -0.38
N ARG A 99 -10.27 -2.24 -0.14
CA ARG A 99 -11.72 -2.42 -0.38
C ARG A 99 -12.56 -1.42 0.42
N LYS A 100 -12.25 -1.23 1.71
CA LYS A 100 -12.96 -0.28 2.56
C LYS A 100 -12.75 1.16 2.10
N MET A 101 -11.51 1.54 1.78
CA MET A 101 -11.18 2.86 1.25
C MET A 101 -12.04 3.23 0.05
N ARG A 102 -12.21 2.31 -0.92
CA ARG A 102 -12.97 2.56 -2.16
C ARG A 102 -14.45 2.85 -1.95
N LEU A 103 -15.01 2.46 -0.80
CA LEU A 103 -16.38 2.78 -0.43
C LEU A 103 -16.50 4.21 0.13
N GLU A 104 -15.40 4.77 0.64
CA GLU A 104 -15.36 6.09 1.28
C GLU A 104 -14.75 7.15 0.34
N VAL A 105 -13.72 6.83 -0.44
CA VAL A 105 -12.96 7.78 -1.27
C VAL A 105 -12.44 7.14 -2.56
N THR A 106 -12.32 7.94 -3.63
CA THR A 106 -11.70 7.55 -4.89
C THR A 106 -10.18 7.35 -4.73
N PRO A 107 -9.61 6.18 -5.07
CA PRO A 107 -8.17 5.97 -4.99
C PRO A 107 -7.39 6.86 -5.97
N SER A 108 -6.20 7.31 -5.54
CA SER A 108 -5.24 7.95 -6.44
C SER A 108 -4.28 6.92 -7.06
N ASN A 109 -3.50 7.35 -8.07
CA ASN A 109 -2.44 6.51 -8.63
C ASN A 109 -1.42 6.08 -7.56
N GLU A 110 -1.09 6.97 -6.63
CA GLU A 110 -0.20 6.65 -5.50
C GLU A 110 -0.79 5.55 -4.62
N THR A 111 -2.09 5.62 -4.32
CA THR A 111 -2.80 4.59 -3.56
C THR A 111 -2.64 3.22 -4.20
N LEU A 112 -2.76 3.12 -5.53
CA LEU A 112 -2.69 1.85 -6.27
C LEU A 112 -1.31 1.18 -6.18
N THR A 113 -0.23 1.96 -6.06
CA THR A 113 1.11 1.41 -5.91
C THR A 113 1.28 0.65 -4.58
N LEU A 114 0.51 0.97 -3.54
CA LEU A 114 0.66 0.39 -2.20
C LEU A 114 0.18 -1.07 -2.14
N PRO A 115 -1.01 -1.45 -2.64
CA PRO A 115 -1.42 -2.85 -2.74
C PRO A 115 -0.53 -3.70 -3.63
N ILE A 116 -0.08 -3.17 -4.78
CA ILE A 116 0.71 -3.95 -5.72
C ILE A 116 2.12 -4.19 -5.17
N SER A 117 2.73 -3.18 -4.53
CA SER A 117 4.02 -3.35 -3.86
C SER A 117 3.95 -4.28 -2.65
N ALA A 118 2.83 -4.31 -1.92
CA ALA A 118 2.61 -5.28 -0.87
C ALA A 118 2.58 -6.71 -1.43
N PHE A 119 1.85 -6.91 -2.52
CA PHE A 119 1.80 -8.21 -3.20
C PHE A 119 3.16 -8.66 -3.68
N ALA A 120 3.93 -7.76 -4.32
CA ALA A 120 5.26 -8.06 -4.84
C ALA A 120 6.23 -8.56 -3.74
N LYS A 121 6.00 -8.14 -2.49
CA LYS A 121 6.79 -8.55 -1.32
C LYS A 121 6.31 -9.84 -0.65
N CYS A 122 5.15 -10.38 -1.02
CA CYS A 122 4.67 -11.61 -0.41
C CYS A 122 5.38 -12.81 -0.99
N GLU A 123 6.12 -13.54 -0.16
CA GLU A 123 6.68 -14.83 -0.55
C GLU A 123 5.53 -15.83 -0.80
N HIS A 124 5.57 -16.39 -2.01
CA HIS A 124 4.71 -17.41 -2.58
C HIS A 124 3.86 -18.19 -1.56
N LEU A 125 2.61 -17.76 -1.34
CA LEU A 125 1.62 -18.61 -0.69
C LEU A 125 1.09 -19.61 -1.73
N PRO A 126 1.28 -20.93 -1.53
CA PRO A 126 0.79 -21.93 -2.48
C PRO A 126 -0.72 -21.83 -2.60
N GLY A 127 -1.24 -21.47 -3.79
CA GLY A 127 -2.68 -21.56 -4.08
C GLY A 127 -3.33 -20.55 -5.01
N GLY A 128 -2.60 -19.67 -5.73
CA GLY A 128 -3.17 -18.80 -6.80
C GLY A 128 -4.26 -17.79 -6.38
N ARG A 129 -4.63 -17.75 -5.09
CA ARG A 129 -5.65 -16.83 -4.54
C ARG A 129 -5.21 -15.38 -4.60
N GLU A 130 -3.90 -15.14 -4.55
CA GLU A 130 -3.34 -13.80 -4.58
C GLU A 130 -3.35 -13.22 -6.00
N SER A 131 -3.13 -14.05 -7.03
CA SER A 131 -3.23 -13.64 -8.45
C SER A 131 -4.63 -13.13 -8.78
N ASN A 132 -5.67 -13.80 -8.26
CA ASN A 132 -7.06 -13.31 -8.30
C ASN A 132 -7.25 -12.00 -7.53
N THR A 133 -6.43 -11.75 -6.52
CA THR A 133 -6.51 -10.54 -5.70
C THR A 133 -5.90 -9.35 -6.43
N ILE A 134 -4.72 -9.51 -7.06
CA ILE A 134 -4.20 -8.53 -8.02
C ILE A 134 -5.20 -8.29 -9.14
N TRP A 135 -5.78 -9.35 -9.69
CA TRP A 135 -6.74 -9.23 -10.78
C TRP A 135 -7.99 -8.46 -10.33
N SER A 136 -8.46 -8.67 -9.09
CA SER A 136 -9.53 -7.86 -8.52
C SER A 136 -9.12 -6.39 -8.38
N ILE A 137 -7.89 -6.10 -7.95
CA ILE A 137 -7.35 -4.73 -7.89
C ILE A 137 -7.26 -4.11 -9.30
N MET A 138 -6.89 -4.88 -10.32
CA MET A 138 -6.81 -4.45 -11.73
C MET A 138 -8.17 -4.07 -12.32
N MET A 139 -9.20 -4.89 -12.07
CA MET A 139 -10.53 -4.72 -12.64
C MET A 139 -11.36 -3.62 -11.97
N TRP A 140 -10.81 -3.02 -10.92
CA TRP A 140 -11.48 -2.01 -10.10
C TRP A 140 -11.41 -0.58 -10.66
N GLY A 141 -11.45 -0.47 -12.00
CA GLY A 141 -12.08 0.65 -12.70
C GLY A 141 -11.35 1.99 -12.69
N LEU A 142 -10.01 2.00 -12.69
CA LEU A 142 -9.23 3.23 -12.81
C LEU A 142 -8.37 3.24 -14.07
N ILE A 143 -8.09 4.46 -14.55
CA ILE A 143 -7.24 4.73 -15.70
C ILE A 143 -5.85 4.14 -15.40
N GLN A 144 -5.56 2.99 -15.97
CA GLN A 144 -4.24 2.38 -15.84
C GLN A 144 -3.27 3.20 -16.67
N ASN A 145 -2.24 3.76 -16.05
CA ASN A 145 -1.15 4.41 -16.77
C ASN A 145 0.03 3.44 -16.92
N ASN A 146 1.05 3.83 -17.70
CA ASN A 146 2.24 3.01 -17.91
C ASN A 146 2.90 2.54 -16.61
N THR A 147 2.91 3.38 -15.58
CA THR A 147 3.52 3.08 -14.29
C THR A 147 2.78 1.94 -13.58
N ILE A 148 1.45 1.98 -13.53
CA ILE A 148 0.63 0.94 -12.90
C ILE A 148 0.83 -0.41 -13.61
N TRP A 149 0.76 -0.44 -14.95
CA TRP A 149 1.04 -1.65 -15.74
C TRP A 149 2.41 -2.26 -15.40
N SER A 150 3.46 -1.43 -15.39
CA SER A 150 4.81 -1.89 -15.09
C SER A 150 4.94 -2.48 -13.67
N ILE A 151 4.39 -1.80 -12.66
CA ILE A 151 4.47 -2.25 -11.26
C ILE A 151 3.72 -3.58 -11.07
N MET A 152 2.61 -3.79 -11.76
CA MET A 152 1.86 -5.05 -11.73
C MET A 152 2.62 -6.21 -12.36
N MET A 153 3.23 -5.99 -13.53
CA MET A 153 4.04 -7.02 -14.18
C MET A 153 5.20 -7.45 -13.27
N TRP A 154 5.88 -6.49 -12.64
CA TRP A 154 6.96 -6.80 -11.70
C TRP A 154 6.48 -7.55 -10.46
N GLY A 155 5.33 -7.18 -9.89
CA GLY A 155 4.75 -7.91 -8.76
C GLY A 155 4.43 -9.36 -9.10
N LEU A 156 3.88 -9.64 -10.28
CA LEU A 156 3.59 -11.00 -10.74
C LEU A 156 4.87 -11.81 -10.98
N ILE A 157 5.89 -11.19 -11.60
CA ILE A 157 7.19 -11.83 -11.84
C ILE A 157 7.87 -12.22 -10.51
N GLN A 158 7.84 -11.34 -9.50
CA GLN A 158 8.43 -11.64 -8.20
C GLN A 158 7.76 -12.83 -7.52
N ASN A 159 6.46 -13.04 -7.75
CA ASN A 159 5.71 -14.15 -7.18
C ASN A 159 5.72 -15.42 -8.05
N GLY A 160 6.46 -15.43 -9.16
CA GLY A 160 6.59 -16.58 -10.08
C GLY A 160 5.43 -16.72 -11.07
N GLU A 161 4.50 -15.77 -11.11
CA GLU A 161 3.31 -15.76 -11.96
C GLU A 161 3.62 -15.18 -13.35
N PHE A 162 4.61 -15.78 -14.02
CA PHE A 162 5.16 -15.24 -15.27
C PHE A 162 4.15 -15.21 -16.42
N LEU A 163 3.27 -16.21 -16.50
CA LEU A 163 2.23 -16.27 -17.54
C LEU A 163 1.22 -15.13 -17.38
N GLU A 164 0.82 -14.83 -16.14
CA GLU A 164 -0.08 -13.70 -15.88
C GLU A 164 0.60 -12.36 -16.15
N ALA A 165 1.91 -12.23 -15.89
CA ALA A 165 2.66 -11.03 -16.27
C ALA A 165 2.62 -10.77 -17.79
N VAL A 166 2.65 -11.82 -18.61
CA VAL A 166 2.48 -11.73 -20.08
C VAL A 166 1.04 -11.34 -20.44
N ASN A 167 0.03 -11.99 -19.85
CA ASN A 167 -1.38 -11.64 -20.07
C ASN A 167 -1.69 -10.17 -19.75
N VAL A 168 -1.08 -9.63 -18.69
CA VAL A 168 -1.16 -8.22 -18.30
C VAL A 168 -0.57 -7.32 -19.38
N PHE A 169 0.57 -7.68 -19.96
CA PHE A 169 1.18 -6.93 -21.07
C PHE A 169 0.34 -6.95 -22.34
N GLU A 170 -0.27 -8.08 -22.71
CA GLU A 170 -1.16 -8.15 -23.88
C GLU A 170 -2.37 -7.24 -23.71
N ARG A 171 -2.92 -7.16 -22.49
CA ARG A 171 -4.02 -6.23 -22.17
C ARG A 171 -3.57 -4.78 -22.19
N MET A 172 -2.34 -4.50 -21.74
CA MET A 172 -1.73 -3.19 -21.88
C MET A 172 -1.65 -2.77 -23.35
N GLN A 173 -1.28 -3.66 -24.27
CA GLN A 173 -1.25 -3.38 -25.71
C GLN A 173 -2.63 -3.15 -26.32
N LYS A 174 -3.67 -3.81 -25.78
CA LYS A 174 -5.07 -3.58 -26.17
C LYS A 174 -5.60 -2.25 -25.64
N SER A 175 -5.04 -1.75 -24.53
CA SER A 175 -5.26 -0.36 -24.13
C SER A 175 -4.53 0.56 -25.12
N VAL A 176 -5.03 1.76 -25.38
CA VAL A 176 -4.43 2.75 -26.31
C VAL A 176 -3.06 3.27 -25.82
N ILE A 177 -2.49 2.64 -24.78
CA ILE A 177 -1.32 3.08 -24.05
C ILE A 177 -0.09 2.36 -24.58
N LYS A 178 0.85 3.14 -25.11
CA LYS A 178 2.13 2.63 -25.61
C LYS A 178 2.99 2.11 -24.44
N PRO A 179 3.50 0.86 -24.50
CA PRO A 179 4.36 0.30 -23.46
C PRO A 179 5.61 1.13 -23.17
N CYS A 180 5.92 1.33 -21.88
CA CYS A 180 7.15 1.98 -21.43
C CYS A 180 8.34 1.00 -21.40
N LYS A 181 9.56 1.54 -21.31
CA LYS A 181 10.81 0.75 -21.21
C LYS A 181 10.76 -0.25 -20.03
N ASP A 182 10.17 0.14 -18.90
CA ASP A 182 10.09 -0.71 -17.72
C ASP A 182 9.14 -1.90 -17.92
N ALA A 183 8.00 -1.71 -18.59
CA ALA A 183 7.08 -2.78 -18.96
C ALA A 183 7.72 -3.77 -19.95
N LEU A 184 8.49 -3.27 -20.93
CA LEU A 184 9.23 -4.11 -21.86
C LEU A 184 10.32 -4.94 -21.17
N ARG A 185 11.06 -4.36 -20.21
CA ARG A 185 12.03 -5.12 -19.40
C ARG A 185 11.34 -6.22 -18.60
N ALA A 186 10.22 -5.92 -17.95
CA ALA A 186 9.43 -6.91 -17.23
C ALA A 186 9.00 -8.06 -18.15
N LEU A 187 8.54 -7.77 -19.36
CA LEU A 187 8.13 -8.79 -20.33
C LEU A 187 9.28 -9.75 -20.70
N VAL A 188 10.48 -9.22 -20.95
CA VAL A 188 11.66 -10.03 -21.26
C VAL A 188 12.00 -10.98 -20.10
N VAL A 189 11.93 -10.49 -18.86
CA VAL A 189 12.16 -11.31 -17.66
C VAL A 189 11.11 -12.41 -17.54
N ALA A 190 9.83 -12.11 -17.79
CA ALA A 190 8.76 -13.09 -17.75
C ALA A 190 8.98 -14.22 -18.78
N TYR A 191 9.29 -13.88 -20.04
CA TYR A 191 9.55 -14.89 -21.08
C TYR A 191 10.79 -15.73 -20.80
N THR A 192 11.86 -15.14 -20.26
CA THR A 192 13.09 -15.86 -19.93
C THR A 192 12.82 -16.94 -18.88
N ASN A 193 12.05 -16.62 -17.84
CA ASN A 193 11.68 -17.57 -16.79
C ASN A 193 10.69 -18.65 -17.27
N LEU A 194 9.74 -18.29 -18.14
CA LEU A 194 8.85 -19.27 -18.79
C LEU A 194 9.64 -20.28 -19.64
N GLY A 195 10.61 -19.80 -20.41
CA GLY A 195 11.50 -20.66 -21.21
C GLY A 195 12.30 -21.62 -20.33
N ALA A 196 12.88 -21.13 -19.23
CA ALA A 196 13.61 -21.95 -18.27
C ALA A 196 12.73 -23.04 -17.63
N LEU A 197 11.49 -22.70 -17.25
CA LEU A 197 10.51 -23.65 -16.71
C LEU A 197 10.15 -24.76 -17.71
N LEU A 198 9.95 -24.42 -18.98
CA LEU A 198 9.64 -25.38 -20.03
C LEU A 198 10.80 -26.34 -20.27
N LEU A 199 12.03 -25.82 -20.33
CA LEU A 199 13.25 -26.63 -20.47
C LEU A 199 13.45 -27.57 -19.28
N GLY A 200 13.26 -27.07 -18.05
CA GLY A 200 13.38 -27.88 -16.83
C GLY A 200 12.38 -29.03 -16.77
N ARG A 201 11.11 -28.79 -17.17
CA ARG A 201 10.10 -29.86 -17.28
C ARG A 201 10.47 -30.91 -18.34
N GLY A 202 11.04 -30.46 -19.47
CA GLY A 202 11.52 -31.36 -20.51
C GLY A 202 12.59 -32.33 -19.99
N VAL A 203 13.55 -31.84 -19.21
CA VAL A 203 14.60 -32.66 -18.59
C VAL A 203 14.04 -33.58 -17.49
N HIS A 204 13.12 -33.09 -16.64
CA HIS A 204 12.50 -33.92 -15.61
C HIS A 204 11.70 -35.10 -16.20
N ASN A 205 11.04 -34.92 -17.34
CA ASN A 205 10.30 -36.00 -18.00
C ASN A 205 11.21 -37.06 -18.66
N LEU A 206 12.53 -36.83 -18.71
CA LEU A 206 13.53 -37.75 -19.25
C LEU A 206 14.27 -38.55 -18.15
N MET A 207 14.04 -38.24 -16.87
CA MET A 207 14.50 -39.04 -15.71
C MET A 207 13.38 -39.97 -15.23
#